data_AF-A0A5N5L2C7-F1
#
_entry.id   AF-A0A5N5L2C7-F1
#
_cell.length_a   1.000
_cell.length_b   1.000
_cell.length_c   1.000
_cell.angle_alpha   90.00
_cell.angle_beta   90.00
_cell.angle_gamma   90.00
#
_symmetry.space_group_name_H-M   'P 1'
#
loop_
_entity.id
_entity.type
_entity.pdbx_description
1 polymer ?
#
loop_
_entity_poly.entity_id
_entity_poly.type
_entity_poly.pdbx_seq_one_letter_code
_entity_poly.pdbx_strand_id
1 'polypeptide(L)'
;MAVDGDPHFIIELPDRNDALCFNTDDKPGTIFNLVKDPVSGLVVNGQTIGDKKVEPGSKQHTYFGQFGIVHKKFGIRLMVTTQKIIVFEQGKQEQLHWSQTSNIKDLNMDLQVTKDQSLTVTLKDTVKFVIILHKVWKMHPYHQDYLGFYTLDSHLLSERVHGLLGQFFHGVTFEVSDVFQGKDPGKPDATMFVKGHNLTVTRGWQRDFRKDVKNGENVSCWFIHNNGTGLIDGVLGDYIVAGLFTTF
;
A
#
# COMPACT_ATOMS: atom_id res chain seq x y z
N MET A 1 -0.62 7.92 -2.91
CA MET A 1 -1.45 6.81 -2.42
C MET A 1 -0.59 5.92 -1.54
N ALA A 2 -1.21 5.24 -0.58
CA ALA A 2 -0.50 4.49 0.44
C ALA A 2 -1.27 3.25 0.86
N VAL A 3 -0.54 2.26 1.36
CA VAL A 3 -1.09 1.18 2.17
C VAL A 3 -0.17 0.87 3.35
N ASP A 4 -0.74 0.84 4.56
CA ASP A 4 0.04 0.64 5.79
C ASP A 4 -0.81 0.09 6.96
N GLY A 5 -0.18 -0.41 8.01
CA GLY A 5 -0.90 -0.91 9.19
C GLY A 5 -1.82 -2.11 8.89
N ASP A 6 -3.01 -2.14 9.50
CA ASP A 6 -3.97 -3.27 9.39
C ASP A 6 -4.84 -3.25 8.11
N PRO A 7 -4.28 -3.69 6.98
CA PRO A 7 -3.82 -2.78 5.93
C PRO A 7 -4.85 -1.70 5.61
N HIS A 8 -4.53 -0.47 5.99
CA HIS A 8 -5.27 0.75 5.69
C HIS A 8 -4.76 1.33 4.38
N PHE A 9 -5.64 1.41 3.39
CA PHE A 9 -5.37 2.07 2.13
C PHE A 9 -5.76 3.54 2.25
N ILE A 10 -4.90 4.45 1.78
CA ILE A 10 -5.15 5.89 1.73
C ILE A 10 -4.98 6.36 0.28
N ILE A 11 -6.07 6.86 -0.27
CA ILE A 11 -6.17 7.41 -1.63
C ILE A 11 -6.35 8.92 -1.48
N GLU A 12 -5.25 9.65 -1.49
CA GLU A 12 -5.28 11.11 -1.58
C GLU A 12 -5.65 11.54 -3.00
N LEU A 13 -6.51 12.56 -3.09
CA LEU A 13 -6.99 13.15 -4.33
C LEU A 13 -6.67 14.65 -4.29
N PRO A 14 -5.45 15.05 -4.68
CA PRO A 14 -4.95 16.42 -4.52
C PRO A 14 -5.85 17.48 -5.17
N ASP A 15 -6.43 17.17 -6.33
CA ASP A 15 -7.32 18.07 -7.07
C ASP A 15 -8.61 18.42 -6.30
N ARG A 16 -8.95 17.62 -5.28
CA ARG A 16 -10.13 17.81 -4.43
C ARG A 16 -9.78 18.22 -3.01
N ASN A 17 -8.50 18.24 -2.66
CA ASN A 17 -8.02 18.40 -1.29
C ASN A 17 -8.75 17.47 -0.29
N ASP A 18 -9.00 16.23 -0.71
CA ASP A 18 -9.71 15.23 0.09
C ASP A 18 -9.08 13.85 -0.11
N ALA A 19 -9.45 12.89 0.73
CA ALA A 19 -8.94 11.52 0.68
C ALA A 19 -10.03 10.48 0.93
N LEU A 20 -9.86 9.32 0.31
CA LEU A 20 -10.63 8.11 0.58
C LEU A 20 -9.74 7.11 1.30
N CYS A 21 -10.32 6.31 2.18
CA CYS A 21 -9.61 5.24 2.87
C CYS A 21 -10.50 4.03 3.06
N PHE A 22 -9.89 2.84 3.11
CA PHE A 22 -10.58 1.60 3.40
C PHE A 22 -9.55 0.59 3.92
N ASN A 23 -10.03 -0.45 4.58
CA ASN A 23 -9.18 -1.56 5.02
C ASN A 23 -9.39 -2.76 4.10
N THR A 24 -8.45 -3.69 4.08
CA THR A 24 -8.69 -5.01 3.49
C THR A 24 -8.48 -6.08 4.54
N ASP A 25 -9.58 -6.55 5.12
CA ASP A 25 -9.54 -7.66 6.09
C ASP A 25 -9.51 -9.00 5.32
N ASP A 26 -8.39 -9.70 5.36
CA ASP A 26 -8.23 -11.09 4.92
C ASP A 26 -7.20 -11.80 5.83
N LYS A 27 -7.02 -13.12 5.66
CA LYS A 27 -6.12 -13.93 6.47
C LYS A 27 -4.63 -13.57 6.22
N PRO A 28 -3.78 -13.77 7.23
CA PRO A 28 -2.33 -13.79 7.04
C PRO A 28 -1.90 -14.71 5.89
N GLY A 29 -0.93 -14.28 5.11
CA GLY A 29 -0.37 -15.00 3.98
C GLY A 29 -1.07 -14.73 2.65
N THR A 30 -2.21 -14.02 2.64
CA THR A 30 -2.83 -13.55 1.40
C THR A 30 -1.87 -12.63 0.65
N ILE A 31 -1.80 -12.78 -0.67
CA ILE A 31 -1.00 -11.94 -1.54
C ILE A 31 -1.92 -11.11 -2.40
N PHE A 32 -1.88 -9.79 -2.24
CA PHE A 32 -2.68 -8.85 -3.00
C PHE A 32 -1.89 -8.22 -4.15
N ASN A 33 -2.53 -8.08 -5.31
CA ASN A 33 -2.05 -7.22 -6.38
C ASN A 33 -2.37 -5.76 -6.07
N LEU A 34 -1.32 -4.97 -5.81
CA LEU A 34 -1.44 -3.56 -5.47
C LEU A 34 -1.39 -2.68 -6.72
N VAL A 35 -0.43 -2.97 -7.59
CA VAL A 35 -0.22 -2.25 -8.84
C VAL A 35 0.11 -3.25 -9.94
N LYS A 36 -0.53 -3.10 -11.10
CA LYS A 36 -0.30 -3.87 -12.31
C LYS A 36 -0.49 -2.94 -13.50
N ASP A 37 0.61 -2.54 -14.14
CA ASP A 37 0.58 -1.73 -15.34
C ASP A 37 1.12 -2.54 -16.54
N PRO A 38 0.24 -3.02 -17.43
CA PRO A 38 0.65 -3.85 -18.57
C PRO A 38 1.48 -3.10 -19.60
N VAL A 39 1.42 -1.77 -19.65
CA VAL A 39 2.13 -0.98 -20.66
C VAL A 39 3.59 -0.80 -20.27
N SER A 40 3.86 -0.42 -19.02
CA SER A 40 5.23 -0.35 -18.50
C SER A 40 5.82 -1.73 -18.17
N GLY A 41 4.96 -2.70 -17.86
CA GLY A 41 5.34 -4.02 -17.37
C GLY A 41 5.66 -4.05 -15.87
N LEU A 42 5.22 -3.03 -15.12
CA LEU A 42 5.33 -2.96 -13.68
C LEU A 42 4.27 -3.83 -12.99
N VAL A 43 4.68 -4.61 -12.01
CA VAL A 43 3.80 -5.32 -11.08
C VAL A 43 4.32 -5.14 -9.65
N VAL A 44 3.43 -4.80 -8.73
CA VAL A 44 3.69 -4.75 -7.29
C VAL A 44 2.64 -5.61 -6.59
N ASN A 45 3.11 -6.65 -5.89
CA ASN A 45 2.27 -7.50 -5.06
C ASN A 45 2.76 -7.44 -3.61
N GLY A 46 1.83 -7.48 -2.66
CA GLY A 46 2.14 -7.49 -1.22
C GLY A 46 1.56 -8.72 -0.55
N GLN A 47 2.35 -9.39 0.29
CA GLN A 47 1.89 -10.49 1.13
C GLN A 47 1.64 -10.01 2.55
N THR A 48 0.45 -10.35 3.07
CA THR A 48 0.08 -10.06 4.45
C THR A 48 0.73 -11.06 5.42
N ILE A 49 1.00 -10.60 6.63
CA ILE A 49 1.38 -11.37 7.81
C ILE A 49 0.41 -11.01 8.94
N GLY A 50 0.21 -11.88 9.91
CA GLY A 50 -0.62 -11.58 11.08
C GLY A 50 0.23 -11.08 12.25
N ASP A 51 -0.42 -10.69 13.34
CA ASP A 51 0.26 -10.61 14.64
C ASP A 51 0.91 -11.96 15.04
N LYS A 52 1.94 -11.90 15.88
CA LYS A 52 2.58 -13.10 16.48
C LYS A 52 1.56 -13.91 17.30
N LYS A 53 0.65 -13.21 17.97
CA LYS A 53 -0.43 -13.77 18.80
C LYS A 53 -1.63 -12.82 18.76
N VAL A 54 -2.84 -13.36 18.79
CA VAL A 54 -4.06 -12.57 18.94
C VAL A 54 -4.23 -12.20 20.41
N GLU A 55 -4.36 -10.90 20.72
CA GLU A 55 -4.65 -10.46 22.08
C GLU A 55 -6.06 -10.92 22.49
N PRO A 56 -6.28 -11.39 23.74
CA PRO A 56 -7.61 -11.80 24.19
C PRO A 56 -8.65 -10.69 24.00
N GLY A 57 -9.72 -10.99 23.25
CA GLY A 57 -10.80 -10.03 22.96
C GLY A 57 -10.53 -9.06 21.79
N SER A 58 -9.37 -9.18 21.13
CA SER A 58 -9.05 -8.42 19.91
C SER A 58 -9.31 -9.23 18.64
N LYS A 59 -9.52 -8.54 17.51
CA LYS A 59 -9.47 -9.18 16.19
C LYS A 59 -8.01 -9.44 15.81
N GLN A 60 -7.77 -10.45 14.97
CA GLN A 60 -6.44 -10.64 14.39
C GLN A 60 -6.16 -9.50 13.41
N HIS A 61 -5.11 -8.72 13.65
CA HIS A 61 -4.64 -7.73 12.69
C HIS A 61 -3.68 -8.37 11.68
N THR A 62 -3.67 -7.83 10.47
CA THR A 62 -2.80 -8.25 9.37
C THR A 62 -2.02 -7.07 8.81
N TYR A 63 -0.77 -7.25 8.44
CA TYR A 63 0.09 -6.18 7.92
C TYR A 63 0.82 -6.68 6.69
N PHE A 64 1.33 -5.81 5.82
CA PHE A 64 2.23 -6.28 4.79
C PHE A 64 3.59 -6.65 5.40
N GLY A 65 3.99 -7.92 5.26
CA GLY A 65 5.30 -8.40 5.71
C GLY A 65 6.33 -8.47 4.59
N GLN A 66 5.83 -8.54 3.35
CA GLN A 66 6.67 -8.74 2.17
C GLN A 66 6.06 -8.10 0.93
N PHE A 67 6.91 -7.51 0.09
CA PHE A 67 6.56 -7.02 -1.24
C PHE A 67 7.39 -7.71 -2.32
N GLY A 68 6.74 -8.00 -3.44
CA GLY A 68 7.34 -8.43 -4.69
C GLY A 68 7.11 -7.36 -5.74
N ILE A 69 8.19 -6.83 -6.30
CA ILE A 69 8.14 -5.82 -7.36
C ILE A 69 8.81 -6.41 -8.60
N VAL A 70 8.16 -6.28 -9.75
CA VAL A 70 8.70 -6.72 -11.03
C VAL A 70 8.59 -5.59 -12.03
N HIS A 71 9.67 -5.35 -12.78
CA HIS A 71 9.65 -4.50 -13.96
C HIS A 71 10.08 -5.31 -15.17
N LYS A 72 9.11 -5.90 -15.88
CA LYS A 72 9.36 -6.93 -16.92
C LYS A 72 10.27 -6.43 -18.04
N LYS A 73 10.06 -5.20 -18.52
CA LYS A 73 10.84 -4.61 -19.62
C LYS A 73 12.35 -4.53 -19.34
N PHE A 74 12.72 -4.37 -18.07
CA PHE A 74 14.12 -4.22 -17.65
C PHE A 74 14.67 -5.49 -16.97
N GLY A 75 13.86 -6.55 -16.85
CA GLY A 75 14.28 -7.79 -16.19
C GLY A 75 14.57 -7.61 -14.70
N ILE A 76 13.95 -6.62 -14.06
CA ILE A 76 14.17 -6.28 -12.65
C ILE A 76 13.14 -7.00 -11.80
N ARG A 77 13.59 -7.55 -10.67
CA ARG A 77 12.75 -8.14 -9.62
C ARG A 77 13.30 -7.78 -8.24
N LEU A 78 12.45 -7.24 -7.38
CA LEU A 78 12.78 -6.96 -5.98
C LEU A 78 11.90 -7.78 -5.06
N MET A 79 12.51 -8.28 -4.00
CA MET A 79 11.84 -8.88 -2.86
C MET A 79 12.19 -8.08 -1.61
N VAL A 80 11.18 -7.46 -1.00
CA VAL A 80 11.38 -6.65 0.19
C VAL A 80 10.67 -7.34 1.34
N THR A 81 11.40 -7.69 2.39
CA THR A 81 10.85 -8.26 3.64
C THR A 81 11.25 -7.35 4.80
N THR A 82 10.67 -7.57 5.97
CA THR A 82 11.08 -6.83 7.18
C THR A 82 12.52 -7.15 7.62
N GLN A 83 13.14 -8.23 7.14
CA GLN A 83 14.51 -8.61 7.48
C GLN A 83 15.56 -8.22 6.43
N LYS A 84 15.21 -8.30 5.15
CA LYS A 84 16.16 -8.13 4.03
C LYS A 84 15.47 -7.62 2.77
N ILE A 85 16.29 -7.05 1.90
CA ILE A 85 15.92 -6.62 0.56
C ILE A 85 16.78 -7.42 -0.42
N ILE A 86 16.15 -8.11 -1.37
CA ILE A 86 16.85 -8.84 -2.42
C ILE A 86 16.51 -8.21 -3.76
N VAL A 87 17.53 -7.91 -4.54
CA VAL A 87 17.46 -7.26 -5.84
C VAL A 87 17.98 -8.24 -6.88
N PHE A 88 17.20 -8.45 -7.93
CA PHE A 88 17.57 -9.25 -9.08
C PHE A 88 17.50 -8.39 -10.34
N GLU A 89 18.61 -8.28 -11.04
CA GLU A 89 18.72 -7.55 -12.30
C GLU A 89 19.72 -8.26 -13.22
N GLN A 90 19.33 -8.51 -14.47
CA GLN A 90 20.20 -9.11 -15.51
C GLN A 90 20.90 -10.42 -15.06
N GLY A 91 20.23 -11.25 -14.26
CA GLY A 91 20.76 -12.52 -13.76
C GLY A 91 21.73 -12.40 -12.58
N LYS A 92 22.01 -11.19 -12.09
CA LYS A 92 22.74 -10.94 -10.84
C LYS A 92 21.75 -10.79 -9.69
N GLN A 93 22.14 -11.28 -8.53
CA GLN A 93 21.41 -11.12 -7.29
C GLN A 93 22.27 -10.32 -6.30
N GLU A 94 21.69 -9.29 -5.71
CA GLU A 94 22.28 -8.51 -4.64
C GLU A 94 21.34 -8.50 -3.42
N GLN A 95 21.92 -8.50 -2.22
CA GLN A 95 21.17 -8.42 -0.97
C GLN A 95 21.55 -7.14 -0.21
N LEU A 96 20.55 -6.30 0.06
CA LEU A 96 20.67 -5.11 0.89
C LEU A 96 20.09 -5.38 2.29
N HIS A 97 20.63 -4.67 3.27
CA HIS A 97 20.27 -4.82 4.68
C HIS A 97 19.68 -3.52 5.24
N TRP A 98 18.59 -3.63 5.99
CA TRP A 98 17.99 -2.49 6.69
C TRP A 98 18.93 -1.84 7.71
N SER A 99 19.90 -2.57 8.25
CA SER A 99 20.83 -2.09 9.27
C SER A 99 21.90 -1.11 8.76
N GLN A 100 21.96 -0.88 7.44
CA GLN A 100 22.95 -0.05 6.79
C GLN A 100 22.29 0.88 5.76
N THR A 101 22.75 2.13 5.72
CA THR A 101 22.40 3.03 4.62
C THR A 101 23.17 2.61 3.38
N SER A 102 22.48 2.38 2.27
CA SER A 102 23.09 1.93 1.01
C SER A 102 22.36 2.56 -0.18
N ASN A 103 23.07 2.66 -1.30
CA ASN A 103 22.49 3.13 -2.55
C ASN A 103 22.98 2.23 -3.70
N ILE A 104 22.06 1.76 -4.53
CA ILE A 104 22.34 1.16 -5.83
C ILE A 104 21.86 2.13 -6.91
N LYS A 105 22.77 2.60 -7.75
CA LYS A 105 22.44 3.36 -8.96
C LYS A 105 22.79 2.56 -10.20
N ASP A 106 21.78 2.20 -10.98
CA ASP A 106 21.92 1.58 -12.28
C ASP A 106 21.10 2.36 -13.33
N LEU A 107 21.21 1.97 -14.60
CA LEU A 107 20.59 2.61 -15.75
C LEU A 107 19.06 2.62 -15.67
N ASN A 108 18.46 1.57 -15.12
CA ASN A 108 17.02 1.37 -15.11
C ASN A 108 16.39 1.48 -13.70
N MET A 109 17.21 1.63 -12.67
CA MET A 109 16.77 1.61 -11.28
C MET A 109 17.74 2.34 -10.34
N ASP A 110 17.18 3.13 -9.42
CA ASP A 110 17.88 3.69 -8.27
C ASP A 110 17.20 3.17 -6.99
N LEU A 111 17.98 2.58 -6.08
CA LEU A 111 17.54 2.10 -4.78
C LEU A 111 18.30 2.83 -3.70
N GLN A 112 17.57 3.41 -2.74
CA GLN A 112 18.17 4.05 -1.57
C GLN A 112 17.58 3.46 -0.30
N VAL A 113 18.41 2.75 0.46
CA VAL A 113 18.07 2.26 1.81
C VAL A 113 18.51 3.30 2.82
N THR A 114 17.58 3.76 3.63
CA THR A 114 17.85 4.54 4.84
C THR A 114 17.81 3.61 6.03
N LYS A 115 18.92 3.55 6.78
CA LYS A 115 19.08 2.65 7.92
C LYS A 115 17.84 2.66 8.82
N ASP A 116 17.35 1.45 9.07
CA ASP A 116 16.27 1.09 9.98
C ASP A 116 14.93 1.82 9.72
N GLN A 117 14.73 2.37 8.52
CA GLN A 117 13.60 3.26 8.22
C GLN A 117 12.91 2.93 6.90
N SER A 118 13.59 3.07 5.76
CA SER A 118 12.89 3.05 4.47
C SER A 118 13.77 2.63 3.30
N LEU A 119 13.13 2.12 2.26
CA LEU A 119 13.70 1.84 0.95
C LEU A 119 12.97 2.71 -0.06
N THR A 120 13.66 3.68 -0.66
CA THR A 120 13.16 4.41 -1.83
C THR A 120 13.54 3.66 -3.09
N VAL A 121 12.56 3.43 -3.96
CA VAL A 121 12.72 2.76 -5.24
C VAL A 121 12.30 3.71 -6.34
N THR A 122 13.21 3.97 -7.27
CA THR A 122 12.94 4.71 -8.50
C THR A 122 13.19 3.77 -9.67
N LEU A 123 12.14 3.46 -10.42
CA LEU A 123 12.24 2.64 -11.63
C LEU A 123 12.13 3.56 -12.84
N LYS A 124 13.00 3.34 -13.83
CA LYS A 124 13.04 4.16 -15.04
C LYS A 124 11.69 4.14 -15.77
N ASP A 125 11.31 5.29 -16.33
CA ASP A 125 10.10 5.48 -17.14
C ASP A 125 8.80 5.02 -16.45
N THR A 126 8.76 4.94 -15.12
CA THR A 126 7.60 4.47 -14.35
C THR A 126 7.44 5.23 -13.03
N VAL A 127 7.34 4.52 -11.91
CA VAL A 127 6.88 5.04 -10.62
C VAL A 127 8.07 5.24 -9.69
N LYS A 128 7.94 6.25 -8.82
CA LYS A 128 8.76 6.37 -7.61
C LYS A 128 7.92 6.01 -6.40
N PHE A 129 8.39 5.10 -5.57
CA PHE A 129 7.73 4.72 -4.33
C PHE A 129 8.72 4.53 -3.19
N VAL A 130 8.20 4.56 -1.97
CA VAL A 130 8.94 4.27 -0.74
C VAL A 130 8.26 3.12 -0.02
N ILE A 131 9.08 2.17 0.45
CA ILE A 131 8.67 1.12 1.38
C ILE A 131 9.22 1.49 2.74
N ILE A 132 8.34 1.61 3.74
CA ILE A 132 8.72 1.96 5.10
C ILE A 132 8.75 0.69 5.94
N LEU A 133 9.81 0.52 6.73
CA LEU A 133 9.93 -0.53 7.74
C LEU A 133 9.46 0.01 9.09
N HIS A 134 8.36 -0.54 9.58
CA HIS A 134 7.86 -0.26 10.93
C HIS A 134 8.46 -1.26 11.91
N LYS A 135 9.40 -0.77 12.72
CA LYS A 135 10.04 -1.61 13.73
C LYS A 135 9.22 -1.68 15.01
N VAL A 136 8.92 -2.89 15.41
CA VAL A 136 8.35 -3.22 16.70
C VAL A 136 9.48 -3.66 17.63
N TRP A 137 9.32 -3.40 18.92
CA TRP A 137 10.27 -3.91 19.91
C TRP A 137 10.43 -5.44 19.79
N LYS A 138 11.67 -5.92 19.75
CA LYS A 138 12.00 -7.32 19.43
C LYS A 138 11.26 -8.34 20.30
N MET A 139 11.12 -8.06 21.60
CA MET A 139 10.45 -8.93 22.57
C MET A 139 8.96 -8.64 22.74
N HIS A 140 8.36 -7.83 21.85
CA HIS A 140 6.94 -7.55 21.91
C HIS A 140 6.13 -8.86 21.77
N PRO A 141 5.19 -9.14 22.70
CA PRO A 141 4.51 -10.43 22.76
C PRO A 141 3.49 -10.67 21.64
N TYR A 142 2.90 -9.59 21.11
CA TYR A 142 1.79 -9.64 20.13
C TYR A 142 2.23 -9.18 18.73
N HIS A 143 2.75 -7.97 18.59
CA HIS A 143 3.14 -7.41 17.29
C HIS A 143 4.56 -7.81 16.82
N GLN A 144 4.78 -7.67 15.52
CA GLN A 144 6.06 -7.84 14.82
C GLN A 144 6.29 -6.73 13.81
N ASP A 145 7.53 -6.60 13.32
CA ASP A 145 7.85 -5.65 12.25
C ASP A 145 6.94 -5.87 11.04
N TYR A 146 6.58 -4.79 10.38
CA TYR A 146 5.79 -4.80 9.15
C TYR A 146 6.24 -3.70 8.19
N LEU A 147 5.66 -3.68 6.99
CA LEU A 147 6.00 -2.77 5.92
C LEU A 147 4.78 -1.94 5.51
N GLY A 148 5.02 -0.67 5.21
CA GLY A 148 4.09 0.19 4.48
C GLY A 148 4.58 0.44 3.07
N PHE A 149 3.67 0.56 2.10
CA PHE A 149 3.97 0.88 0.71
C PHE A 149 3.34 2.20 0.30
N TYR A 150 4.13 3.06 -0.33
CA TYR A 150 3.77 4.45 -0.53
C TYR A 150 4.23 4.96 -1.89
N THR A 151 3.30 5.40 -2.73
CA THR A 151 3.65 6.02 -4.01
C THR A 151 4.01 7.49 -3.82
N LEU A 152 5.21 7.86 -4.26
CA LEU A 152 5.69 9.24 -4.26
C LEU A 152 5.35 9.94 -5.56
N ASP A 153 5.41 9.20 -6.67
CA ASP A 153 5.12 9.74 -7.99
C ASP A 153 4.62 8.66 -8.95
N SER A 154 3.39 8.83 -9.46
CA SER A 154 2.67 7.85 -10.30
C SER A 154 2.28 8.37 -11.68
N HIS A 155 2.67 9.59 -12.07
CA HIS A 155 2.22 10.22 -13.31
C HIS A 155 2.66 9.51 -14.60
N LEU A 156 3.67 8.63 -14.52
CA LEU A 156 4.17 7.86 -15.67
C LEU A 156 3.50 6.49 -15.81
N LEU A 157 2.58 6.12 -14.92
CA LEU A 157 1.82 4.88 -15.06
C LEU A 157 0.76 5.05 -16.15
N SER A 158 0.56 4.01 -16.97
CA SER A 158 -0.37 4.12 -18.10
C SER A 158 -1.83 4.16 -17.65
N GLU A 159 -2.73 4.61 -18.53
CA GLU A 159 -4.20 4.54 -18.36
C GLU A 159 -4.74 3.13 -18.09
N ARG A 160 -3.93 2.09 -18.33
CA ARG A 160 -4.29 0.68 -18.11
C ARG A 160 -3.79 0.15 -16.77
N VAL A 161 -3.17 0.98 -15.94
CA VAL A 161 -2.74 0.59 -14.60
C VAL A 161 -3.93 0.19 -13.74
N HIS A 162 -3.78 -0.92 -13.02
CA HIS A 162 -4.82 -1.46 -12.16
C HIS A 162 -4.21 -2.14 -10.93
N GLY A 163 -5.03 -2.84 -10.13
CA GLY A 163 -4.70 -3.31 -8.78
C GLY A 163 -5.39 -2.48 -7.69
N LEU A 164 -5.28 -2.92 -6.42
CA LEU A 164 -5.97 -2.28 -5.30
C LEU A 164 -5.61 -0.80 -5.14
N LEU A 165 -4.37 -0.40 -5.43
CA LEU A 165 -3.96 1.00 -5.52
C LEU A 165 -4.02 1.50 -6.96
N GLY A 166 -3.61 0.66 -7.92
CA GLY A 166 -3.42 1.07 -9.30
C GLY A 166 -4.65 1.71 -9.96
N GLN A 167 -5.85 1.21 -9.65
CA GLN A 167 -7.09 1.72 -10.21
C GLN A 167 -7.39 3.19 -9.90
N PHE A 168 -6.71 3.77 -8.92
CA PHE A 168 -6.95 5.15 -8.49
C PHE A 168 -5.90 6.14 -9.00
N PHE A 169 -4.80 5.70 -9.66
CA PHE A 169 -3.71 6.59 -10.07
C PHE A 169 -4.13 7.68 -11.06
N HIS A 170 -5.22 7.47 -11.79
CA HIS A 170 -5.82 8.47 -12.69
C HIS A 170 -7.05 9.17 -12.08
N GLY A 171 -7.15 9.13 -10.75
CA GLY A 171 -8.21 9.76 -9.97
C GLY A 171 -9.47 8.90 -9.84
N VAL A 172 -10.35 9.36 -8.96
CA VAL A 172 -11.72 8.83 -8.80
C VAL A 172 -12.65 9.99 -8.50
N THR A 173 -13.79 10.00 -9.19
CA THR A 173 -14.83 11.02 -8.98
C THR A 173 -15.87 10.49 -8.01
N PHE A 174 -16.24 11.32 -7.04
CA PHE A 174 -17.30 11.01 -6.07
C PHE A 174 -18.04 12.28 -5.63
N GLU A 175 -19.23 12.15 -5.10
CA GLU A 175 -19.97 13.25 -4.48
C GLU A 175 -20.31 12.85 -3.05
N VAL A 176 -20.25 13.81 -2.12
CA VAL A 176 -20.63 13.58 -0.72
C VAL A 176 -21.86 14.44 -0.44
N SER A 177 -22.91 13.80 0.05
CA SER A 177 -24.17 14.42 0.48
C SER A 177 -24.56 13.91 1.86
N ASP A 178 -25.56 14.58 2.45
CA ASP A 178 -26.25 14.11 3.65
C ASP A 178 -25.28 13.74 4.78
N VAL A 179 -24.53 14.72 5.31
CA VAL A 179 -23.67 14.49 6.47
C VAL A 179 -24.54 14.37 7.72
N PHE A 180 -24.45 13.25 8.44
CA PHE A 180 -25.22 12.98 9.64
C PHE A 180 -24.34 12.43 10.77
N GLN A 181 -24.92 12.39 11.98
CA GLN A 181 -24.21 11.91 13.16
C GLN A 181 -23.96 10.40 13.03
N GLY A 182 -22.68 10.03 12.95
CA GLY A 182 -22.25 8.63 12.98
C GLY A 182 -22.30 8.05 14.40
N LYS A 183 -22.00 6.74 14.51
CA LYS A 183 -22.01 6.02 15.80
C LYS A 183 -21.06 6.62 16.83
N ASP A 184 -19.89 7.07 16.38
CA ASP A 184 -18.91 7.76 17.21
C ASP A 184 -19.15 9.28 17.15
N PRO A 185 -19.31 9.99 18.28
CA PRO A 185 -19.57 11.43 18.31
C PRO A 185 -18.60 12.29 17.48
N GLY A 186 -17.33 11.87 17.35
CA GLY A 186 -16.29 12.57 16.59
C GLY A 186 -16.09 12.11 15.14
N LYS A 187 -16.91 11.18 14.64
CA LYS A 187 -16.79 10.63 13.28
C LYS A 187 -18.15 10.71 12.59
N PRO A 188 -18.45 11.82 11.89
CA PRO A 188 -19.69 11.94 11.15
C PRO A 188 -19.75 10.92 10.00
N ASP A 189 -20.95 10.45 9.72
CA ASP A 189 -21.24 9.62 8.56
C ASP A 189 -21.80 10.50 7.43
N ALA A 190 -21.72 10.03 6.18
CA ALA A 190 -22.28 10.70 5.02
C ALA A 190 -22.69 9.70 3.94
N THR A 191 -23.50 10.16 2.98
CA THR A 191 -23.76 9.42 1.74
C THR A 191 -22.74 9.84 0.69
N MET A 192 -22.07 8.87 0.07
CA MET A 192 -21.13 9.08 -1.03
C MET A 192 -21.66 8.44 -2.30
N PHE A 193 -21.83 9.22 -3.36
CA PHE A 193 -22.05 8.69 -4.70
C PHE A 193 -20.71 8.51 -5.42
N VAL A 194 -20.33 7.28 -5.75
CA VAL A 194 -19.06 6.95 -6.41
C VAL A 194 -19.24 5.77 -7.34
N LYS A 195 -18.70 5.85 -8.56
CA LYS A 195 -18.79 4.78 -9.58
C LYS A 195 -20.23 4.23 -9.80
N GLY A 196 -21.25 5.06 -9.65
CA GLY A 196 -22.66 4.65 -9.80
C GLY A 196 -23.29 4.03 -8.56
N HIS A 197 -22.59 4.00 -7.43
CA HIS A 197 -23.05 3.44 -6.16
C HIS A 197 -23.26 4.53 -5.10
N ASN A 198 -24.28 4.38 -4.28
CA ASN A 198 -24.45 5.15 -3.04
C ASN A 198 -23.90 4.34 -1.87
N LEU A 199 -22.87 4.86 -1.22
CA LEU A 199 -22.19 4.25 -0.10
C LEU A 199 -22.40 5.09 1.16
N THR A 200 -22.66 4.46 2.29
CA THR A 200 -22.45 5.13 3.58
C THR A 200 -20.96 5.15 3.87
N VAL A 201 -20.41 6.32 4.18
CA VAL A 201 -19.00 6.51 4.52
C VAL A 201 -18.86 7.22 5.85
N THR A 202 -17.75 7.01 6.54
CA THR A 202 -17.49 7.63 7.85
C THR A 202 -16.25 8.51 7.79
N ARG A 203 -16.31 9.76 8.24
CA ARG A 203 -15.12 10.62 8.29
C ARG A 203 -14.19 10.14 9.40
N GLY A 204 -12.91 9.95 9.06
CA GLY A 204 -11.90 9.49 10.00
C GLY A 204 -10.54 10.15 9.77
N TRP A 205 -9.60 9.78 10.63
CA TRP A 205 -8.19 10.15 10.53
C TRP A 205 -7.35 8.90 10.35
N GLN A 206 -6.43 8.93 9.40
CA GLN A 206 -5.44 7.89 9.17
C GLN A 206 -4.04 8.51 9.25
N ARG A 207 -3.03 7.68 9.57
CA ARG A 207 -1.64 8.12 9.58
C ARG A 207 -0.97 7.78 8.26
N ASP A 208 -0.39 8.80 7.62
CA ASP A 208 0.43 8.64 6.42
C ASP A 208 1.89 8.97 6.75
N PHE A 209 2.81 8.03 6.47
CA PHE A 209 4.22 8.17 6.81
C PHE A 209 5.11 8.61 5.65
N ARG A 210 4.54 9.04 4.50
CA ARG A 210 5.31 9.44 3.30
C ARG A 210 6.29 10.58 3.54
N LYS A 211 5.85 11.61 4.25
CA LYS A 211 6.63 12.83 4.49
C LYS A 211 7.42 12.77 5.79
N ASP A 212 6.80 12.24 6.84
CA ASP A 212 7.43 12.00 8.13
C ASP A 212 7.35 10.51 8.49
N VAL A 213 8.41 9.78 8.14
CA VAL A 213 8.53 8.34 8.39
C VAL A 213 8.49 8.00 9.88
N LYS A 214 8.84 8.93 10.77
CA LYS A 214 8.93 8.68 12.21
C LYS A 214 7.63 8.96 12.93
N ASN A 215 7.00 10.10 12.64
CA ASN A 215 5.82 10.55 13.37
C ASN A 215 4.52 10.27 12.61
N GLY A 216 4.57 10.23 11.28
CA GLY A 216 3.40 10.23 10.41
C GLY A 216 2.65 11.56 10.44
N GLU A 217 1.92 11.85 9.37
CA GLU A 217 0.97 12.96 9.29
C GLU A 217 -0.46 12.43 9.40
N ASN A 218 -1.34 13.17 10.07
CA ASN A 218 -2.76 12.84 10.13
C ASN A 218 -3.45 13.29 8.84
N VAL A 219 -4.00 12.34 8.10
CA VAL A 219 -4.80 12.58 6.89
C VAL A 219 -6.26 12.32 7.23
N SER A 220 -7.10 13.32 7.00
CA SER A 220 -8.55 13.15 7.12
C SER A 220 -9.09 12.50 5.84
N CYS A 221 -9.85 11.42 5.98
CA CYS A 221 -10.41 10.69 4.84
C CYS A 221 -11.84 10.24 5.10
N TRP A 222 -12.57 9.98 4.02
CA TRP A 222 -13.82 9.21 4.07
C TRP A 222 -13.49 7.72 4.06
N PHE A 223 -13.94 7.01 5.10
CA PHE A 223 -13.77 5.58 5.25
C PHE A 223 -14.89 4.82 4.54
N ILE A 224 -14.51 3.97 3.59
CA ILE A 224 -15.41 3.06 2.87
C ILE A 224 -15.42 1.73 3.61
N HIS A 225 -16.61 1.32 4.05
CA HIS A 225 -16.82 0.08 4.78
C HIS A 225 -16.73 -1.15 3.87
N ASN A 226 -16.76 -2.35 4.47
CA ASN A 226 -16.83 -3.64 3.75
C ASN A 226 -15.70 -3.82 2.73
N ASN A 227 -14.46 -3.66 3.15
CA ASN A 227 -13.29 -3.86 2.32
C ASN A 227 -13.24 -3.01 1.03
N GLY A 228 -13.76 -1.78 1.09
CA GLY A 228 -13.79 -0.89 -0.08
C GLY A 228 -14.84 -1.25 -1.13
N THR A 229 -15.79 -2.14 -0.83
CA THR A 229 -16.83 -2.58 -1.77
C THR A 229 -17.60 -1.38 -2.34
N GLY A 230 -17.76 -1.34 -3.66
CA GLY A 230 -18.40 -0.25 -4.40
C GLY A 230 -17.44 0.90 -4.75
N LEU A 231 -16.30 1.02 -4.05
CA LEU A 231 -15.20 1.91 -4.45
C LEU A 231 -14.18 1.18 -5.34
N ILE A 232 -13.74 -0.01 -4.93
CA ILE A 232 -12.86 -0.84 -5.75
C ILE A 232 -13.65 -1.49 -6.90
N ASP A 233 -13.01 -1.68 -8.04
CA ASP A 233 -13.60 -2.45 -9.14
C ASP A 233 -13.69 -3.93 -8.74
N GLY A 234 -14.86 -4.55 -8.91
CA GLY A 234 -15.08 -5.96 -8.52
C GLY A 234 -15.15 -6.17 -7.01
N VAL A 235 -14.59 -7.28 -6.53
CA VAL A 235 -14.52 -7.64 -5.10
C VAL A 235 -13.07 -7.85 -4.66
N LEU A 236 -12.80 -7.79 -3.36
CA LEU A 236 -11.44 -7.93 -2.81
C LEU A 236 -10.74 -9.21 -3.30
N GLY A 237 -11.48 -10.31 -3.46
CA GLY A 237 -10.96 -11.59 -3.94
C GLY A 237 -10.35 -11.54 -5.35
N ASP A 238 -10.78 -10.61 -6.20
CA ASP A 238 -10.27 -10.45 -7.57
C ASP A 238 -8.81 -9.96 -7.60
N TYR A 239 -8.34 -9.41 -6.48
CA TYR A 239 -6.99 -8.89 -6.32
C TYR A 239 -6.05 -9.88 -5.64
N ILE A 240 -6.51 -11.09 -5.30
CA ILE A 240 -5.67 -12.12 -4.66
C ILE A 240 -4.90 -12.88 -5.74
N VAL A 241 -3.58 -12.98 -5.58
CA VAL A 241 -2.68 -13.68 -6.51
C VAL A 241 -1.94 -14.83 -5.82
N ALA A 242 -1.50 -15.82 -6.62
CA ALA A 242 -0.86 -17.03 -6.09
C ALA A 242 0.57 -16.82 -5.57
N GLY A 243 1.25 -15.74 -5.96
CA GLY A 243 2.64 -15.50 -5.62
C GLY A 243 3.08 -14.05 -5.78
N LEU A 244 4.13 -13.67 -5.06
CA LEU A 244 4.69 -12.31 -5.08
C LEU A 244 5.20 -11.88 -6.47
N PHE A 245 5.62 -12.85 -7.29
CA PHE A 245 6.08 -12.62 -8.65
C PHE A 245 5.10 -13.12 -9.70
N THR A 246 3.83 -13.36 -9.33
CA THR A 246 2.76 -13.55 -10.31
C THR A 246 2.64 -12.28 -11.13
N THR A 247 2.77 -12.43 -12.45
CA THR A 247 2.67 -11.32 -13.42
C THR A 247 1.48 -11.56 -14.37
N PHE A 248 1.41 -10.79 -15.46
CA PHE A 248 0.34 -10.78 -16.46
C PHE A 248 -0.08 -12.16 -16.96
#